data_AF-A0A0G4LEA3-F1
#
_entry.id   AF-A0A0G4LEA3-F1
#
_cell.length_a   1.000
_cell.length_b   1.000
_cell.length_c   1.000
_cell.angle_alpha   90.00
_cell.angle_beta   90.00
_cell.angle_gamma   90.00
#
_symmetry.space_group_name_H-M   'P 1'
#
loop_
_entity.id
_entity.type
_entity.pdbx_description
1 polymer ?
#
loop_
_entity_poly.entity_id
_entity_poly.type
_entity_poly.pdbx_seq_one_letter_code
_entity_poly.pdbx_strand_id
1 'polypeptide(L)'
;MRHRPIGLGVQGLADAFLALRMPFESPEAKELNKQIFETIYHAALTMSCKLAQEEGPYSTYEGSPVSQGILQYDMWNVKPTDLWDWADLKSQIKQHGVRNSLLVAPMPTASTSQILGNNECFEPYTSNIYQRRVLAGEFQVVNPWLLK
;
A
#
# COMPACT_ATOMS: atom_id res chain seq x y z
N MET A 1 -3.11 18.99 15.95
CA MET A 1 -2.96 17.52 15.93
C MET A 1 -1.47 17.19 15.82
N ARG A 2 -0.92 16.34 16.70
CA ARG A 2 0.53 16.28 17.02
C ARG A 2 1.41 15.51 16.01
N HIS A 3 0.91 14.38 15.49
CA HIS A 3 1.68 13.45 14.64
C HIS A 3 1.11 13.28 13.22
N ARG A 4 -0.20 13.51 13.05
CA ARG A 4 -0.93 13.41 11.76
C ARG A 4 -0.69 12.08 11.00
N PRO A 5 -0.74 10.90 11.64
CA PRO A 5 -0.59 9.63 10.94
C PRO A 5 -1.81 9.36 10.04
N ILE A 6 -1.56 8.69 8.92
CA ILE A 6 -2.58 8.14 8.03
C ILE A 6 -2.24 6.68 7.71
N GLY A 7 -3.19 5.93 7.18
CA GLY A 7 -3.02 4.53 6.80
C GLY A 7 -3.60 4.24 5.43
N LEU A 8 -2.77 4.32 4.39
CA LEU A 8 -3.09 3.86 3.06
C LEU A 8 -2.99 2.34 3.01
N GLY A 9 -4.02 1.71 2.44
CA GLY A 9 -4.05 0.27 2.21
C GLY A 9 -4.32 -0.06 0.74
N VAL A 10 -4.46 -1.36 0.49
CA VAL A 10 -4.79 -1.92 -0.81
C VAL A 10 -5.91 -2.94 -0.65
N GLN A 11 -6.53 -3.32 -1.76
CA GLN A 11 -7.42 -4.47 -1.89
C GLN A 11 -7.31 -5.00 -3.30
N GLY A 12 -7.63 -6.27 -3.50
CA GLY A 12 -7.58 -6.91 -4.82
C GLY A 12 -6.16 -7.23 -5.32
N LEU A 13 -5.20 -7.48 -4.41
CA LEU A 13 -3.87 -7.92 -4.83
C LEU A 13 -3.93 -9.27 -5.56
N ALA A 14 -4.73 -10.22 -5.04
CA ALA A 14 -4.92 -11.51 -5.71
C ALA A 14 -5.60 -11.37 -7.07
N ASP A 15 -6.58 -10.46 -7.21
CA ASP A 15 -7.20 -10.15 -8.50
C ASP A 15 -6.17 -9.62 -9.50
N ALA A 16 -5.29 -8.71 -9.07
CA ALA A 16 -4.25 -8.15 -9.93
C ALA A 16 -3.31 -9.26 -10.45
N PHE A 17 -2.90 -10.20 -9.59
CA PHE A 17 -2.10 -11.34 -10.00
C PHE A 17 -2.84 -12.27 -10.97
N LEU A 18 -4.11 -12.60 -10.68
CA LEU A 18 -4.91 -13.43 -11.58
C LEU A 18 -5.16 -12.76 -12.93
N ALA A 19 -5.40 -11.44 -12.96
CA ALA A 19 -5.55 -10.65 -14.17
C ALA A 19 -4.30 -10.71 -15.06
N LEU A 20 -3.12 -10.70 -14.44
CA LEU A 20 -1.83 -10.77 -15.10
C LEU A 20 -1.35 -12.22 -15.34
N ARG A 21 -2.19 -13.22 -15.01
CA ARG A 21 -1.86 -14.65 -15.12
C ARG A 21 -0.61 -15.04 -14.32
N MET A 22 -0.38 -14.36 -13.19
CA MET A 22 0.72 -14.63 -12.27
C MET A 22 0.22 -15.50 -11.10
N PRO A 23 0.75 -16.71 -10.89
CA PRO A 23 0.52 -17.44 -9.65
C PRO A 23 0.97 -16.62 -8.45
N PHE A 24 0.24 -16.67 -7.34
CA PHE A 24 0.50 -15.82 -6.17
C PHE A 24 1.93 -15.99 -5.62
N GLU A 25 2.47 -17.21 -5.67
CA GLU A 25 3.82 -17.56 -5.19
C GLU A 25 4.91 -17.42 -6.27
N SER A 26 4.56 -16.98 -7.47
CA SER A 26 5.51 -16.86 -8.59
C SER A 26 6.59 -15.79 -8.33
N PRO A 27 7.80 -15.95 -8.88
CA PRO A 27 8.83 -14.91 -8.85
C PRO A 27 8.34 -13.56 -9.38
N GLU A 28 7.51 -13.57 -10.42
CA GLU A 28 6.94 -12.39 -11.05
C GLU A 28 5.96 -11.68 -10.11
N ALA A 29 5.07 -12.42 -9.45
CA ALA A 29 4.15 -11.87 -8.45
C ALA A 29 4.90 -11.27 -7.25
N LYS A 30 5.98 -11.92 -6.80
CA LYS A 30 6.83 -11.41 -5.73
C LYS A 30 7.49 -10.08 -6.09
N GLU A 31 7.95 -9.95 -7.33
CA GLU A 31 8.57 -8.71 -7.80
C GLU A 31 7.53 -7.60 -7.99
N LEU A 32 6.39 -7.92 -8.61
CA LEU A 32 5.28 -6.97 -8.76
C LEU A 32 4.77 -6.50 -7.39
N ASN A 33 4.69 -7.38 -6.39
CA ASN A 33 4.31 -7.02 -5.03
C ASN A 33 5.23 -5.91 -4.47
N LYS A 34 6.56 -6.06 -4.61
CA LYS A 34 7.50 -5.01 -4.18
C LYS A 34 7.23 -3.71 -4.92
N GLN A 35 7.11 -3.76 -6.24
CA GLN A 35 6.90 -2.58 -7.08
C GLN A 35 5.61 -1.83 -6.72
N ILE A 36 4.52 -2.55 -6.43
CA ILE A 36 3.25 -1.96 -5.96
C ILE A 36 3.47 -1.21 -4.65
N PHE A 37 4.04 -1.86 -3.64
CA PHE A 37 4.19 -1.24 -2.32
C PHE A 37 5.27 -0.16 -2.28
N GLU A 38 6.34 -0.29 -3.07
CA GLU A 38 7.32 0.77 -3.30
C GLU A 38 6.67 2.00 -3.92
N THR A 39 5.85 1.80 -4.96
CA THR A 39 5.12 2.89 -5.63
C THR A 39 4.16 3.60 -4.69
N ILE A 40 3.37 2.85 -3.91
CA ILE A 40 2.44 3.42 -2.93
C ILE A 40 3.21 4.23 -1.88
N TYR A 41 4.29 3.69 -1.34
CA TYR A 41 5.08 4.37 -0.32
C TYR A 41 5.76 5.62 -0.86
N HIS A 42 6.35 5.54 -2.05
CA HIS A 42 6.96 6.67 -2.74
C HIS A 42 5.94 7.78 -2.97
N ALA A 43 4.79 7.47 -3.61
CA ALA A 43 3.74 8.45 -3.89
C ALA A 43 3.19 9.11 -2.61
N ALA A 44 3.00 8.32 -1.55
CA ALA A 44 2.53 8.83 -0.26
C ALA A 44 3.53 9.81 0.37
N LEU A 45 4.82 9.48 0.35
CA LEU A 45 5.89 10.35 0.84
C LEU A 45 6.01 11.62 -0.01
N THR A 46 5.99 11.50 -1.34
CA THR A 46 6.01 12.65 -2.24
C THR A 46 4.87 13.61 -1.94
N MET A 47 3.65 13.10 -1.79
CA MET A 47 2.50 13.97 -1.48
C MET A 47 2.60 14.56 -0.08
N SER A 48 3.06 13.79 0.91
CA SER A 48 3.27 14.30 2.26
C SER A 48 4.37 15.37 2.31
N CYS A 49 5.40 15.27 1.49
CA CYS A 49 6.45 16.29 1.33
C CYS A 49 5.89 17.57 0.70
N LYS A 50 5.08 17.45 -0.37
CA LYS A 50 4.40 18.60 -0.99
C LYS A 50 3.50 19.35 0.00
N LEU A 51 2.70 18.62 0.78
CA LEU A 51 1.88 19.26 1.83
C LEU A 51 2.72 19.88 2.95
N ALA A 52 3.92 19.36 3.23
CA ALA A 52 4.82 19.96 4.20
C ALA A 52 5.46 21.25 3.67
N GLN A 53 5.70 21.34 2.37
CA GLN A 53 6.15 22.57 1.72
C GLN A 53 5.09 23.69 1.81
N GLU A 54 3.81 23.34 1.69
CA GLU A 54 2.69 24.30 1.74
C GLU A 54 2.28 24.66 3.18
N GLU A 55 2.21 23.68 4.08
CA GLU A 55 1.60 23.84 5.41
C GLU A 55 2.58 23.61 6.58
N GLY A 56 3.86 23.37 6.28
CA GLY A 56 4.89 22.96 7.24
C GLY A 56 4.82 21.47 7.60
N PRO A 57 5.90 20.88 8.15
CA PRO A 57 5.89 19.48 8.60
C PRO A 57 4.96 19.25 9.80
N TYR A 58 4.69 17.99 10.15
CA TYR A 58 3.95 17.70 11.38
C TYR A 58 4.74 18.10 12.63
N SER A 59 4.05 18.41 13.74
CA SER A 59 4.63 19.09 14.93
C SER A 59 5.77 18.35 15.64
N THR A 60 5.99 17.07 15.33
CA THR A 60 7.00 16.21 15.97
C THR A 60 7.93 15.57 14.93
N TYR A 61 8.09 16.25 13.79
CA TYR A 61 8.96 15.81 12.70
C TYR A 61 10.44 15.87 13.09
N GLU A 62 10.86 16.96 13.74
CA GLU A 62 12.25 17.13 14.17
C GLU A 62 12.68 16.04 15.15
N GLY A 63 13.81 15.40 14.84
CA GLY A 63 14.36 14.26 15.59
C GLY A 63 13.76 12.90 15.21
N SER A 64 12.80 12.86 14.29
CA SER A 64 12.30 11.59 13.74
C SER A 64 13.33 10.94 12.79
N PRO A 65 13.25 9.62 12.54
CA PRO A 65 14.12 8.99 11.56
C PRO A 65 14.01 9.61 10.16
N VAL A 66 12.80 10.00 9.75
CA VAL A 66 12.57 10.63 8.44
C VAL A 66 13.29 11.98 8.35
N SER A 67 13.33 12.76 9.46
CA SER A 67 14.10 14.01 9.48
C SER A 67 15.61 13.81 9.40
N GLN A 68 16.08 12.58 9.65
CA GLN A 68 17.48 12.17 9.48
C GLN A 68 17.73 11.52 8.11
N GLY A 69 16.74 11.49 7.21
CA GLY A 69 16.83 10.85 5.90
C GLY A 69 16.72 9.33 5.92
N ILE A 70 16.25 8.76 7.04
CA ILE A 70 16.05 7.32 7.24
C ILE A 70 14.57 7.01 6.94
N LEU A 71 14.33 6.33 5.83
CA LEU A 71 13.01 5.84 5.41
C LEU A 71 12.82 4.38 5.84
N GLN A 72 11.60 3.87 5.65
CA GLN A 72 11.23 2.56 6.20
C GLN A 72 12.12 1.42 5.70
N TYR A 73 12.47 1.39 4.41
CA TYR A 73 13.35 0.33 3.88
C TYR A 73 14.78 0.41 4.43
N ASP A 74 15.27 1.59 4.81
CA ASP A 74 16.60 1.75 5.42
C ASP A 74 16.64 1.05 6.79
N MET A 75 15.55 1.17 7.57
CA MET A 75 15.42 0.50 8.88
C MET A 75 15.41 -1.03 8.79
N TRP A 76 15.13 -1.57 7.60
CA TRP A 76 15.10 -3.00 7.31
C TRP A 76 16.35 -3.46 6.55
N ASN A 77 17.29 -2.56 6.29
CA ASN A 77 18.49 -2.83 5.49
C ASN A 77 18.14 -3.34 4.07
N VAL A 78 17.02 -2.88 3.50
CA VAL A 78 16.55 -3.25 2.17
C VAL A 78 16.92 -2.16 1.18
N LYS A 79 17.52 -2.55 0.05
CA LYS A 79 17.67 -1.67 -1.11
C LYS A 79 16.39 -1.74 -1.96
N PRO A 80 15.70 -0.61 -2.22
CA PRO A 80 14.54 -0.60 -3.09
C PRO A 80 14.92 -0.90 -4.55
N THR A 81 13.93 -1.19 -5.39
CA THR A 81 14.14 -1.31 -6.84
C THR A 81 14.49 0.04 -7.48
N ASP A 82 14.96 0.01 -8.73
CA ASP A 82 15.31 1.20 -9.50
C ASP A 82 14.06 1.87 -10.16
N LEU A 83 12.85 1.50 -9.76
CA LEU A 83 11.60 2.01 -10.34
C LEU A 83 11.34 3.50 -10.02
N TRP A 84 11.81 3.98 -8.87
CA TRP A 84 11.61 5.34 -8.40
C TRP A 84 12.92 5.98 -7.93
N ASP A 85 13.06 7.28 -8.15
CA ASP A 85 14.22 8.05 -7.68
C ASP A 85 14.08 8.43 -6.20
N TRP A 86 14.53 7.52 -5.35
CA TRP A 86 14.54 7.73 -3.90
C TRP A 86 15.54 8.79 -3.44
N ALA A 87 16.59 9.07 -4.22
CA ALA A 87 17.60 10.05 -3.85
C ALA A 87 17.03 11.47 -3.98
N ASP A 88 16.32 11.74 -5.07
CA ASP A 88 15.59 12.99 -5.26
C ASP A 88 14.52 13.19 -4.17
N LEU A 89 13.71 12.16 -3.89
CA LEU A 89 12.69 12.24 -2.84
C LEU A 89 13.30 12.51 -1.45
N LYS A 90 14.40 11.83 -1.08
CA LYS A 90 15.11 12.11 0.18
C LYS A 90 15.65 13.53 0.24
N SER A 91 16.12 14.09 -0.88
CA SER A 91 16.56 15.48 -0.96
C SER A 91 15.41 16.45 -0.69
N GLN A 92 14.25 16.23 -1.33
CA GLN A 92 13.05 17.05 -1.11
C GLN A 92 12.56 16.97 0.34
N ILE A 93 12.51 15.76 0.92
CA ILE A 93 12.13 15.55 2.33
C ILE A 93 13.10 16.26 3.27
N LYS A 94 14.40 16.23 2.99
CA LYS A 94 15.40 16.94 3.80
C LYS A 94 15.17 18.45 3.79
N GLN A 95 14.70 19.01 2.67
CA GLN A 95 14.44 20.44 2.53
C GLN A 95 13.11 20.87 3.15
N HIS A 96 12.04 20.10 2.96
CA HIS A 96 10.66 20.52 3.28
C HIS A 96 10.03 19.76 4.44
N GLY A 97 10.60 18.61 4.80
CA GLY A 97 10.00 17.67 5.72
C GLY A 97 8.82 16.90 5.14
N VAL A 98 8.06 16.24 6.00
CA VAL A 98 6.82 15.56 5.62
C VAL A 98 5.68 15.96 6.55
N ARG A 99 4.47 15.88 6.03
CA ARG A 99 3.26 16.38 6.69
C ARG A 99 2.59 15.35 7.60
N ASN A 100 2.95 14.07 7.46
CA ASN A 100 2.37 12.93 8.16
C ASN A 100 3.48 12.05 8.74
N SER A 101 3.33 11.59 9.99
CA SER A 101 4.33 10.75 10.64
C SER A 101 4.37 9.31 10.11
N LEU A 102 3.23 8.77 9.69
CA LEU A 102 3.04 7.43 9.15
C LEU A 102 2.05 7.51 7.97
N LEU A 103 2.23 6.65 6.97
CA LEU A 103 1.55 6.77 5.68
C LEU A 103 0.81 5.52 5.22
N VAL A 104 1.42 4.34 5.36
CA VAL A 104 0.95 3.09 4.74
C VAL A 104 0.70 2.06 5.83
N ALA A 105 -0.51 1.51 5.86
CA ALA A 105 -0.95 0.48 6.79
C ALA A 105 -2.07 -0.34 6.13
N PRO A 106 -1.74 -1.38 5.34
CA PRO A 106 -2.74 -2.23 4.70
C PRO A 106 -3.64 -2.88 5.75
N MET A 107 -4.94 -2.59 5.68
CA MET A 107 -5.95 -3.00 6.64
C MET A 107 -6.84 -4.12 6.07
N PRO A 108 -7.54 -4.91 6.91
CA PRO A 108 -8.64 -5.73 6.45
C PRO A 108 -9.67 -4.88 5.69
N THR A 109 -10.01 -5.30 4.48
CA THR A 109 -10.92 -4.56 3.59
C THR A 109 -12.27 -5.24 3.43
N ALA A 110 -12.60 -6.22 4.29
CA ALA A 110 -13.79 -7.08 4.25
C ALA A 110 -15.03 -6.44 3.58
N SER A 111 -15.53 -5.32 4.11
CA SER A 111 -16.74 -4.68 3.56
C SER A 111 -16.48 -3.91 2.27
N THR A 112 -15.37 -3.18 2.17
CA THR A 112 -15.09 -2.34 0.98
C THR A 112 -14.68 -3.16 -0.23
N SER A 113 -13.96 -4.28 -0.05
CA SER A 113 -13.59 -5.18 -1.15
C SER A 113 -14.81 -5.92 -1.67
N GLN A 114 -15.73 -6.29 -0.79
CA GLN A 114 -17.03 -6.84 -1.18
C GLN A 114 -17.91 -5.85 -1.95
N ILE A 115 -17.85 -4.55 -1.64
CA ILE A 115 -18.57 -3.51 -2.39
C ILE A 115 -17.96 -3.35 -3.78
N LEU A 116 -16.62 -3.34 -3.89
CA LEU A 116 -15.93 -3.17 -5.17
C LEU A 116 -15.80 -4.47 -5.99
N GLY A 117 -16.14 -5.62 -5.42
CA GLY A 117 -16.02 -6.92 -6.07
C GLY A 117 -14.59 -7.46 -6.16
N ASN A 118 -13.69 -7.01 -5.28
CA ASN A 118 -12.29 -7.45 -5.21
C ASN A 118 -12.10 -8.47 -4.09
N ASN A 119 -11.01 -9.24 -4.17
CA ASN A 119 -10.49 -10.02 -3.05
C ASN A 119 -9.97 -9.12 -1.94
N GLU A 120 -9.95 -9.64 -0.72
CA GLU A 120 -9.57 -8.88 0.46
C GLU A 120 -8.08 -8.52 0.48
N CYS A 121 -7.81 -7.24 0.75
CA CYS A 121 -6.49 -6.69 1.05
C CYS A 121 -5.36 -7.21 0.13
N PHE A 122 -4.31 -7.77 0.73
CA PHE A 122 -3.20 -8.45 0.09
C PHE A 122 -3.28 -9.98 0.18
N GLU A 123 -4.43 -10.53 0.59
CA GLU A 123 -4.59 -11.96 0.84
C GLU A 123 -4.77 -12.73 -0.47
N PRO A 124 -4.31 -14.00 -0.56
CA PRO A 124 -4.69 -14.88 -1.65
C PRO A 124 -6.18 -15.24 -1.59
N TYR A 125 -6.73 -15.76 -2.68
CA TYR A 125 -8.07 -16.38 -2.64
C TYR A 125 -8.04 -17.58 -1.69
N THR A 126 -8.89 -17.55 -0.66
CA THR A 126 -9.03 -18.67 0.30
C THR A 126 -9.77 -19.85 -0.31
N SER A 127 -10.72 -19.57 -1.22
CA SER A 127 -11.46 -20.59 -1.95
C SER A 127 -11.92 -20.05 -3.31
N ASN A 128 -11.98 -20.93 -4.31
CA ASN A 128 -12.60 -20.62 -5.60
C ASN A 128 -14.13 -20.61 -5.54
N ILE A 129 -14.73 -21.12 -4.46
CA ILE A 129 -16.16 -21.07 -4.20
C ILE A 129 -16.35 -20.68 -2.74
N TYR A 130 -17.03 -19.57 -2.50
CA TYR A 130 -17.30 -19.08 -1.15
C TYR A 130 -18.77 -18.70 -0.99
N GLN A 131 -19.29 -18.85 0.23
CA GLN A 131 -20.67 -18.46 0.56
C GLN A 131 -20.71 -17.02 1.06
N ARG A 132 -21.58 -16.21 0.45
CA ARG A 132 -21.86 -14.84 0.85
C ARG A 132 -23.20 -14.79 1.57
N ARG A 133 -23.19 -14.46 2.86
CA ARG A 133 -24.40 -14.18 3.65
C ARG A 133 -24.77 -12.70 3.52
N VAL A 134 -25.96 -12.42 3.01
CA VAL A 134 -26.58 -11.08 3.03
C VAL A 134 -27.98 -11.19 3.64
N LEU A 135 -28.62 -10.06 3.96
CA LEU A 135 -30.00 -10.04 4.49
C LEU A 135 -31.01 -10.78 3.59
N ALA A 136 -30.74 -10.85 2.28
CA ALA A 136 -31.58 -11.53 1.30
C ALA A 136 -31.33 -13.06 1.19
N GLY A 137 -30.34 -13.62 1.91
CA GLY A 137 -30.03 -15.06 1.89
C GLY A 137 -28.54 -15.38 1.74
N GLU A 138 -28.26 -16.66 1.51
CA GLU A 138 -26.91 -17.16 1.21
C GLU A 138 -26.72 -17.32 -0.31
N PHE A 139 -25.68 -16.68 -0.85
CA PHE A 139 -25.32 -16.78 -2.26
C PHE A 139 -23.98 -17.49 -2.39
N GLN A 140 -23.92 -18.54 -3.21
CA GLN A 140 -22.64 -19.13 -3.61
C GLN A 140 -22.01 -18.22 -4.66
N VAL A 141 -20.81 -17.71 -4.36
CA VAL A 141 -20.03 -16.90 -5.27
C VAL A 141 -18.82 -17.74 -5.71
N VAL A 142 -18.67 -17.89 -7.03
CA VAL A 142 -17.52 -18.55 -7.64
C VAL A 142 -16.51 -17.47 -8.03
N ASN A 143 -15.21 -17.77 -7.89
CA ASN A 143 -14.13 -16.89 -8.31
C ASN A 143 -14.31 -16.51 -9.80
N PRO A 144 -14.57 -15.23 -10.11
CA PRO A 144 -14.86 -14.80 -11.47
C PRO A 144 -13.68 -15.00 -12.43
N TRP A 145 -12.45 -15.08 -11.91
CA TRP A 145 -11.25 -15.33 -12.70
C TRP A 145 -11.09 -16.79 -13.13
N LEU A 146 -11.72 -17.74 -12.43
CA LEU A 146 -11.71 -19.16 -12.79
C LEU A 146 -12.76 -19.48 -13.86
N LEU A 147 -13.87 -18.73 -13.88
CA LEU A 147 -14.98 -18.95 -14.82
C LEU A 147 -14.74 -18.34 -16.22
N LYS A 148 -13.73 -17.50 -16.37
CA LYS A 148 -13.37 -16.81 -17.62
C LYS A 148 -12.19 -17.48 -18.32
#